data_AF-A0A920QME3-F1
#
_entry.id   AF-A0A920QME3-F1
#
_cell.length_a   1.000
_cell.length_b   1.000
_cell.length_c   1.000
_cell.angle_alpha   90.00
_cell.angle_beta   90.00
_cell.angle_gamma   90.00
#
_symmetry.space_group_name_H-M   'P 1'
#
loop_
_entity.id
_entity.type
_entity.pdbx_description
1 polymer ?
#
loop_
_entity_poly.entity_id
_entity_poly.type
_entity_poly.pdbx_seq_one_letter_code
_entity_poly.pdbx_strand_id
1 'polypeptide(L)'
;MFQGTGSGVGKSVMAAGFCRLLKKRGLSVRPFKAQNMSLNSGVTPDGLEIGRAQIVQAEACGVFFPGARMNPILLKPQGSESLN
;
A
#
# COMPACT_ATOMS: atom_id res chain seq x y z
N MET A 1 -11.75 5.45 -4.33
CA MET A 1 -11.43 4.04 -4.03
C MET A 1 -11.21 3.30 -5.34
N PHE A 2 -10.19 2.46 -5.47
CA PHE A 2 -9.92 1.69 -6.70
C PHE A 2 -10.44 0.27 -6.56
N GLN A 3 -11.49 -0.05 -7.31
CA GLN A 3 -12.15 -1.36 -7.30
C GLN A 3 -11.75 -2.21 -8.50
N GLY A 4 -11.97 -3.52 -8.41
CA GLY A 4 -11.75 -4.46 -9.51
C GLY A 4 -12.28 -5.85 -9.20
N THR A 5 -12.45 -6.66 -10.22
CA THR A 5 -13.18 -7.95 -10.19
C THR A 5 -12.38 -9.13 -9.66
N GLY A 6 -11.10 -8.93 -9.35
CA GLY A 6 -10.23 -9.98 -8.81
C GLY A 6 -8.95 -9.42 -8.20
N SER A 7 -8.14 -10.30 -7.62
CA SER A 7 -6.77 -10.00 -7.21
C SER A 7 -5.86 -9.89 -8.43
N GLY A 8 -4.78 -9.10 -8.35
CA GLY A 8 -3.82 -8.98 -9.46
C GLY A 8 -4.25 -8.15 -10.69
N VAL A 9 -5.51 -7.70 -10.79
CA VAL A 9 -6.03 -6.94 -11.95
C VAL A 9 -5.51 -5.49 -12.10
N GLY A 10 -4.33 -5.16 -11.55
CA GLY A 10 -3.69 -3.86 -11.75
C GLY A 10 -4.16 -2.69 -10.86
N LYS A 11 -5.10 -2.91 -9.93
CA LYS A 11 -5.64 -1.86 -9.03
C LYS A 11 -4.57 -1.03 -8.32
N SER A 12 -3.53 -1.68 -7.79
CA SER A 12 -2.45 -1.01 -7.04
C SER A 12 -1.60 -0.12 -7.94
N VAL A 13 -1.37 -0.54 -9.19
CA VAL A 13 -0.62 0.24 -10.20
C VAL A 13 -1.43 1.45 -10.64
N MET A 14 -2.73 1.25 -10.91
CA MET A 14 -3.65 2.36 -11.24
C MET A 14 -3.71 3.38 -10.11
N ALA A 15 -3.80 2.93 -8.86
CA ALA A 15 -3.77 3.81 -7.69
C ALA A 15 -2.48 4.64 -7.62
N ALA A 16 -1.30 4.04 -7.87
CA ALA A 16 -0.03 4.75 -7.90
C ALA A 16 0.03 5.78 -9.05
N GLY A 17 -0.47 5.43 -10.24
CA GLY A 17 -0.58 6.33 -11.38
C GLY A 17 -1.43 7.56 -11.07
N PHE A 18 -2.58 7.36 -10.45
CA PHE A 18 -3.44 8.48 -10.00
C PHE A 18 -2.79 9.31 -8.89
N CYS A 19 -2.09 8.69 -7.93
CA CYS A 19 -1.32 9.40 -6.93
C CYS A 19 -0.32 10.37 -7.60
N ARG A 20 0.43 9.89 -8.59
CA ARG A 20 1.37 10.72 -9.35
C ARG A 20 0.67 11.81 -10.16
N LEU A 21 -0.43 11.48 -10.85
CA LEU A 21 -1.19 12.43 -11.65
C LEU A 21 -1.73 13.58 -10.80
N LEU A 22 -2.38 13.26 -9.68
CA LEU A 22 -2.97 14.24 -8.77
C LEU A 22 -1.87 15.10 -8.12
N LYS A 23 -0.75 14.51 -7.72
CA LYS A 23 0.40 15.25 -7.22
C LYS A 23 0.98 16.22 -8.27
N LYS A 24 1.13 15.78 -9.53
CA LYS A 24 1.57 16.64 -10.64
C LYS A 24 0.63 17.81 -10.92
N ARG A 25 -0.66 17.67 -10.59
CA ARG A 25 -1.66 18.76 -10.66
C ARG A 25 -1.65 19.69 -9.43
N GLY A 26 -0.69 19.55 -8.53
CA GLY A 26 -0.56 20.39 -7.34
C GLY A 26 -1.50 20.01 -6.19
N LEU A 27 -2.23 18.90 -6.28
CA LEU A 27 -3.15 18.47 -5.23
C LEU A 27 -2.40 17.81 -4.06
N SER A 28 -2.89 18.06 -2.84
CA SER A 28 -2.47 17.34 -1.65
C SER A 28 -3.18 15.98 -1.60
N VAL A 29 -2.48 14.94 -2.05
CA VAL A 29 -3.00 13.57 -2.15
C VAL A 29 -2.10 12.61 -1.37
N ARG A 30 -2.70 11.62 -0.72
CA ARG A 30 -1.99 10.51 -0.05
C ARG A 30 -2.75 9.20 -0.25
N PRO A 31 -2.07 8.05 -0.37
CA PRO A 31 -2.74 6.77 -0.47
C PRO A 31 -3.29 6.34 0.89
N PHE A 32 -4.36 5.55 0.84
CA PHE A 32 -4.89 4.86 2.00
C PHE A 32 -5.51 3.52 1.59
N LYS A 33 -5.17 2.46 2.32
CA LYS A 33 -5.74 1.13 2.16
C LYS A 33 -5.99 0.54 3.54
N ALA A 34 -7.26 0.57 3.97
CA ALA A 34 -7.65 0.18 5.33
C ALA A 34 -7.08 -1.18 5.77
N GLN A 35 -7.11 -2.17 4.88
CA GLN A 35 -6.54 -3.49 5.11
C GLN A 35 -5.69 -3.93 3.91
N ASN A 36 -4.45 -4.30 4.18
CA ASN A 36 -3.55 -4.98 3.25
C ASN A 36 -3.34 -6.42 3.72
N MET A 37 -3.26 -7.38 2.79
CA MET A 37 -2.81 -8.74 3.05
C MET A 37 -1.61 -9.00 2.12
N SER A 38 -0.42 -9.11 2.69
CA SER A 38 0.82 -9.21 1.93
C SER A 38 1.96 -9.72 2.81
N LEU A 39 2.78 -10.61 2.27
CA LEU A 39 4.10 -10.95 2.83
C LEU A 39 5.18 -9.95 2.40
N ASN A 40 4.88 -9.12 1.39
CA ASN A 40 5.79 -8.11 0.86
C ASN A 40 5.54 -6.76 1.52
N SER A 41 6.30 -6.47 2.58
CA SER A 41 6.27 -5.21 3.35
C SER A 41 7.65 -4.55 3.43
N GLY A 42 7.68 -3.34 3.96
CA GLY A 42 8.88 -2.62 4.38
C GLY A 42 8.70 -2.04 5.78
N VAL A 43 9.81 -1.64 6.41
CA VAL A 43 9.83 -1.07 7.76
C VAL A 43 9.75 0.45 7.66
N THR A 44 8.88 1.06 8.47
CA THR A 44 8.74 2.51 8.56
C THR A 44 9.76 3.10 9.55
N PRO A 45 10.03 4.42 9.54
CA PRO A 45 11.03 5.01 10.45
C PRO A 45 10.75 4.80 11.94
N ASP A 46 9.48 4.60 12.32
CA ASP A 46 9.02 4.28 13.68
C ASP A 46 9.02 2.77 13.98
N GLY A 47 9.63 1.94 13.12
CA GLY A 47 9.78 0.50 13.33
C GLY A 47 8.53 -0.33 13.07
N LEU A 48 7.45 0.28 12.56
CA LEU A 48 6.24 -0.42 12.14
C LEU A 48 6.41 -0.97 10.72
N GLU A 49 5.36 -1.63 10.21
CA GLU A 49 5.37 -2.19 8.86
C GLU A 49 4.31 -1.59 7.94
N ILE A 50 4.66 -1.50 6.67
CA ILE A 50 3.81 -0.99 5.60
C ILE A 50 3.96 -1.86 4.35
N GLY A 51 2.87 -2.16 3.65
CA GLY A 51 2.93 -2.98 2.44
C GLY A 51 3.69 -2.27 1.31
N ARG A 52 4.51 -2.99 0.53
CA ARG A 52 5.30 -2.38 -0.57
C ARG A 52 4.45 -1.61 -1.57
N ALA A 53 3.24 -2.10 -1.87
CA ALA A 53 2.31 -1.40 -2.76
C ALA A 53 1.90 -0.02 -2.20
N GLN A 54 1.76 0.13 -0.89
CA GLN A 54 1.48 1.42 -0.24
C GLN A 54 2.71 2.34 -0.26
N ILE A 55 3.92 1.80 -0.08
CA ILE A 55 5.17 2.58 -0.22
C ILE A 55 5.24 3.20 -1.62
N VAL A 56 5.10 2.41 -2.67
CA VAL A 56 5.17 2.89 -4.06
C VAL A 56 4.10 3.95 -4.35
N GLN A 57 2.88 3.76 -3.82
CA GLN A 57 1.82 4.77 -3.95
C GLN A 57 2.14 6.06 -3.19
N ALA A 58 2.80 5.98 -2.04
CA ALA A 58 3.19 7.14 -1.25
C ALA A 58 4.34 7.91 -1.92
N GLU A 59 5.32 7.19 -2.47
CA GLU A 59 6.39 7.75 -3.30
C GLU A 59 5.82 8.46 -4.54
N ALA A 60 4.77 7.91 -5.16
CA ALA A 60 4.06 8.56 -6.25
C ALA A 60 3.42 9.90 -5.84
N CYS A 61 3.01 10.05 -4.57
CA CYS A 61 2.59 11.32 -3.96
C CYS A 61 3.76 12.24 -3.55
N GLY A 62 5.01 11.79 -3.64
CA GLY A 62 6.20 12.50 -3.16
C GLY A 62 6.46 12.36 -1.66
N VAL A 63 5.99 11.27 -1.03
CA VAL A 63 6.21 10.97 0.39
C VAL A 63 7.24 9.84 0.51
N PHE A 64 8.48 10.19 0.82
CA PHE A 64 9.60 9.23 0.93
C PHE A 64 9.61 8.43 2.24
N PHE A 65 8.94 8.94 3.28
CA PHE A 65 8.82 8.29 4.59
C PHE A 65 7.36 8.02 4.94
N PRO A 66 6.71 7.03 4.29
CA PRO A 66 5.32 6.71 4.57
C PRO A 66 5.19 6.00 5.92
N GLY A 67 4.20 6.39 6.71
CA GLY A 67 3.88 5.74 7.98
C GLY A 67 2.84 4.62 7.82
N ALA A 68 2.83 3.68 8.76
CA ALA A 68 1.91 2.53 8.76
C ALA A 68 0.42 2.93 8.75
N ARG A 69 0.07 4.16 9.15
CA ARG A 69 -1.31 4.69 9.07
C ARG A 69 -1.89 4.71 7.64
N MET A 70 -1.07 4.60 6.60
CA MET A 70 -1.53 4.45 5.21
C MET A 70 -2.04 3.03 4.91
N ASN A 71 -1.62 2.01 5.66
CA ASN A 71 -2.27 0.70 5.78
C ASN A 71 -2.40 0.27 7.25
N PRO A 72 -3.39 0.75 8.01
CA PRO A 72 -3.43 0.52 9.46
C PRO A 72 -3.55 -0.97 9.82
N ILE A 73 -4.09 -1.81 8.93
CA ILE A 73 -4.14 -3.26 9.11
C ILE A 73 -3.29 -3.93 8.03
N LEU A 74 -2.25 -4.65 8.44
CA LEU A 74 -1.41 -5.47 7.57
C LEU A 74 -1.47 -6.93 8.03
N LEU A 75 -2.21 -7.75 7.28
CA LEU A 75 -2.29 -9.19 7.52
C LEU A 75 -1.14 -9.89 6.77
N LYS A 76 -0.36 -10.69 7.50
CA LYS A 76 0.62 -11.61 6.93
C LYS A 76 0.00 -13.01 6.92
N PRO A 77 -0.47 -13.51 5.76
CA PRO A 77 -1.03 -14.84 5.70
C PRO A 77 0.06 -15.85 6.07
N GLN A 78 -0.21 -16.68 7.07
CA GLN A 78 0.60 -17.87 7.36
C GLN A 78 -0.06 -19.05 6.63
N GLY A 79 0.75 -19.95 6.08
CA GLY A 79 0.23 -21.24 5.62
C GLY A 79 -0.41 -21.99 6.79
N SER A 80 -1.33 -22.92 6.50
CA SER A 80 -1.72 -23.90 7.51
C SER A 80 -0.47 -24.66 7.93
N GLU A 81 -0.05 -24.55 9.20
CA GLU A 81 0.79 -25.58 9.80
C GLU A 81 0.02 -26.89 9.65
N SER A 82 0.42 -27.72 8.70
CA SER A 82 0.09 -29.13 8.75
C SER A 82 0.83 -29.67 9.97
N LEU A 83 0.13 -29.71 11.11
CA LEU A 83 0.52 -30.50 12.26
C LEU A 83 0.65 -31.94 11.76
N ASN A 84 1.88 -32.34 11.42
CA ASN A 84 2.30 -33.72 11.25
C ASN A 84 3.21 -34.04 12.43
#